data_AF-A0A0A0BUK0-F1
#
_entry.id   AF-A0A0A0BUK0-F1
#
_cell.length_a   1.000
_cell.length_b   1.000
_cell.length_c   1.000
_cell.angle_alpha   90.00
_cell.angle_beta   90.00
_cell.angle_gamma   90.00
#
_symmetry.space_group_name_H-M   'P 1'
#
loop_
_entity.id
_entity.type
_entity.pdbx_description
1 polymer ?
#
loop_
_entity_poly.entity_id
_entity_poly.type
_entity_poly.pdbx_seq_one_letter_code
_entity_poly.pdbx_strand_id
1 'polypeptide(L)'
;MELAVRLSLQPLPDPSAAPPTGGLVVGAIASLVLLALGLAHYAGRFRTLAEVWILGPTVVLACAWLGAGGLLATIGAALAGQDDAVLVLLGAVAVVLALVAWVVGIVGIFWLPRALQPRWFVEQVERDPARMRGGRMRGRKEQR
;
A
#
# COMPACT_ATOMS: atom_id res chain seq x y z
N MET A 1 -45.51 -21.80 16.48
CA MET A 1 -45.41 -21.83 15.00
C MET A 1 -45.43 -20.44 14.35
N GLU A 2 -45.92 -19.38 15.01
CA GLU A 2 -45.90 -18.03 14.44
C GLU A 2 -44.52 -17.36 14.34
N LEU A 3 -43.53 -17.75 15.17
CA LEU A 3 -42.18 -17.18 15.13
C LEU A 3 -41.42 -17.53 13.83
N ALA A 4 -41.68 -18.70 13.24
CA ALA A 4 -41.04 -19.12 11.99
C ALA A 4 -41.57 -18.33 10.79
N VAL A 5 -42.86 -17.96 10.80
CA VAL A 5 -43.51 -17.20 9.73
C VAL A 5 -43.05 -15.72 9.70
N ARG A 6 -42.67 -15.15 10.86
CA ARG A 6 -42.13 -13.79 10.91
C ARG A 6 -40.68 -13.69 10.43
N LEU A 7 -39.90 -14.77 10.50
CA LEU A 7 -38.53 -14.80 9.98
C LEU A 7 -38.47 -15.01 8.45
N SER A 8 -39.49 -15.64 7.85
CA SER A 8 -39.57 -15.84 6.40
C SER A 8 -40.08 -14.61 5.63
N LEU A 9 -40.58 -13.59 6.33
CA LEU A 9 -41.09 -12.34 5.75
C LEU A 9 -40.14 -11.15 5.93
N GLN A 10 -38.94 -11.35 6.49
CA GLN A 10 -37.93 -10.31 6.41
C GLN A 10 -37.51 -10.18 4.95
N PRO A 11 -37.77 -9.02 4.29
CA PRO A 11 -37.27 -8.79 2.95
C PRO A 11 -35.75 -8.91 3.02
N LEU A 12 -35.22 -9.85 2.23
CA LEU A 12 -33.78 -10.01 2.07
C LEU A 12 -33.23 -8.62 1.74
N PRO A 13 -32.27 -8.08 2.50
CA PRO A 13 -31.77 -6.73 2.24
C PRO A 13 -31.28 -6.69 0.80
N ASP A 14 -31.91 -5.83 -0.01
CA ASP A 14 -31.60 -5.68 -1.43
C ASP A 14 -30.09 -5.40 -1.54
N PRO A 15 -29.28 -6.29 -2.15
CA PRO A 15 -27.85 -6.09 -2.27
C PRO A 15 -27.50 -4.85 -3.12
N SER A 16 -28.48 -4.29 -3.83
CA SER A 16 -28.42 -3.04 -4.59
C SER A 16 -28.62 -1.78 -3.75
N ALA A 17 -29.09 -1.89 -2.50
CA ALA A 17 -29.37 -0.75 -1.61
C ALA A 17 -28.13 -0.24 -0.86
N ALA A 18 -27.01 -0.95 -0.92
CA ALA A 18 -25.73 -0.41 -0.44
C ALA A 18 -25.30 0.69 -1.42
N PRO A 19 -25.17 1.95 -0.97
CA PRO A 19 -24.72 3.00 -1.87
C PRO A 19 -23.31 2.61 -2.38
N PRO A 20 -23.06 2.67 -3.71
CA PRO A 20 -21.78 2.24 -4.32
C PRO A 20 -20.56 3.02 -3.77
N THR A 21 -20.81 4.09 -3.02
CA THR A 21 -19.84 4.92 -2.31
C THR A 21 -19.11 4.21 -1.16
N GLY A 22 -19.72 3.20 -0.52
CA GLY A 22 -19.10 2.55 0.65
C GLY A 22 -17.73 1.93 0.33
N GLY A 23 -17.63 1.24 -0.81
CA GLY A 23 -16.37 0.63 -1.27
C GLY A 23 -15.30 1.65 -1.63
N LEU A 24 -15.70 2.77 -2.26
CA LEU A 24 -14.78 3.85 -2.63
C LEU A 24 -14.21 4.56 -1.40
N VAL A 25 -15.03 4.81 -0.38
CA VAL A 25 -14.59 5.45 0.87
C VAL A 25 -13.60 4.56 1.61
N VAL A 26 -13.93 3.26 1.76
CA VAL A 26 -13.02 2.29 2.40
C VAL A 26 -11.70 2.18 1.62
N GLY A 27 -11.78 2.10 0.29
CA GLY A 27 -10.60 2.07 -0.59
C GLY A 27 -9.74 3.32 -0.48
N ALA A 28 -10.35 4.50 -0.42
CA ALA A 28 -9.65 5.78 -0.29
C ALA A 28 -8.95 5.90 1.08
N ILE A 29 -9.64 5.52 2.16
CA ILE A 29 -9.05 5.51 3.51
C ILE A 29 -7.88 4.54 3.58
N ALA A 30 -8.04 3.31 3.09
CA ALA A 30 -6.96 2.32 3.09
C ALA A 30 -5.75 2.80 2.27
N SER A 31 -6.00 3.42 1.11
CA SER A 31 -4.97 3.99 0.24
C SER A 31 -4.23 5.15 0.90
N LEU A 32 -4.96 6.05 1.57
CA LEU A 32 -4.38 7.15 2.35
C LEU A 32 -3.51 6.66 3.50
N VAL A 33 -3.98 5.65 4.23
CA VAL A 33 -3.21 5.04 5.34
C VAL A 33 -1.91 4.44 4.80
N LEU A 34 -1.98 3.62 3.75
CA LEU A 34 -0.79 3.03 3.10
C LEU A 34 0.18 4.09 2.59
N LEU A 35 -0.34 5.13 1.94
CA LEU A 35 0.46 6.23 1.41
C LEU A 35 1.15 7.01 2.54
N ALA A 36 0.42 7.36 3.60
CA ALA A 36 0.94 8.10 4.75
C ALA A 36 2.01 7.31 5.51
N LEU A 37 1.79 6.01 5.73
CA LEU A 37 2.78 5.10 6.32
C LEU A 37 4.04 5.02 5.46
N GLY A 38 3.89 4.85 4.14
CA GLY A 38 4.99 4.82 3.19
C GLY A 38 5.81 6.10 3.18
N LEU A 39 5.15 7.27 3.13
CA LEU A 39 5.81 8.59 3.15
C LEU A 39 6.50 8.86 4.48
N ALA A 40 5.85 8.57 5.61
CA ALA A 40 6.42 8.79 6.92
C ALA A 40 7.66 7.92 7.17
N HIS A 41 7.66 6.68 6.65
CA HIS A 41 8.83 5.83 6.65
C HIS A 41 9.94 6.36 5.73
N TYR A 42 9.60 6.84 4.53
CA TYR A 42 10.57 7.45 3.62
C TYR A 42 11.23 8.69 4.23
N ALA A 43 10.47 9.51 4.95
CA ALA A 43 10.96 10.67 5.68
C ALA A 43 11.82 10.34 6.91
N GLY A 44 11.96 9.05 7.27
CA GLY A 44 12.76 8.62 8.42
C GLY A 44 12.12 8.86 9.78
N ARG A 45 10.81 9.22 9.82
CA ARG A 45 10.07 9.48 11.07
C ARG A 45 9.95 8.22 11.95
N PHE A 46 10.02 7.03 11.34
CA PHE A 46 9.89 5.73 12.00
C PHE A 46 11.17 4.87 11.95
N ARG A 47 12.35 5.51 11.97
CA ARG A 47 13.66 4.82 11.86
C ARG A 47 13.85 3.70 12.90
N THR A 48 13.33 3.88 14.11
CA THR A 48 13.38 2.89 15.20
C THR A 48 12.42 1.71 15.04
N LEU A 49 11.30 1.87 14.33
CA LEU A 49 10.41 0.73 14.04
C LEU A 49 10.91 -0.08 12.83
N ALA A 50 11.62 0.55 11.90
CA ALA A 50 12.22 -0.11 10.73
C ALA A 50 13.32 -1.12 11.12
N GLU A 51 13.98 -0.95 12.27
CA GLU A 51 14.94 -1.92 12.81
C GLU A 51 14.27 -3.16 13.44
N VAL A 52 12.98 -3.07 13.82
CA VAL A 52 12.25 -4.14 14.53
C VAL A 52 11.36 -4.95 13.58
N TRP A 53 10.91 -4.35 12.48
CA TRP A 53 10.01 -5.03 11.54
C TRP A 53 10.75 -5.93 10.55
N ILE A 54 10.31 -7.20 10.49
CA ILE A 54 10.72 -8.24 9.53
C ILE A 54 10.53 -7.82 8.05
N LEU A 55 9.72 -6.79 7.81
CA LEU A 55 9.44 -6.28 6.48
C LEU A 55 10.52 -5.27 6.11
N GLY A 56 11.47 -5.71 5.27
CA GLY A 56 12.58 -4.89 4.80
C GLY A 56 12.12 -3.55 4.19
N PRO A 57 13.02 -2.55 4.11
CA PRO A 57 12.70 -1.19 3.64
C PRO A 57 12.07 -1.14 2.23
N THR A 58 12.23 -2.20 1.44
CA THR A 58 11.58 -2.40 0.14
C THR A 58 10.06 -2.50 0.24
N VAL A 59 9.55 -3.20 1.25
CA VAL A 59 8.11 -3.45 1.40
C VAL A 59 7.36 -2.20 1.80
N VAL A 60 7.97 -1.35 2.65
CA VAL A 60 7.32 -0.10 3.07
C VAL A 60 7.24 0.90 1.92
N LEU A 61 8.26 0.94 1.05
CA LEU A 61 8.19 1.76 -0.17
C LEU A 61 7.16 1.20 -1.16
N ALA A 62 7.09 -0.12 -1.31
CA ALA A 62 6.06 -0.76 -2.12
C ALA A 62 4.65 -0.40 -1.63
N CYS A 63 4.41 -0.41 -0.31
CA CYS A 63 3.14 0.04 0.27
C CYS A 63 2.81 1.50 -0.08
N ALA A 64 3.80 2.39 -0.15
CA ALA A 64 3.59 3.77 -0.58
C ALA A 64 3.05 3.84 -2.02
N TRP A 65 3.67 3.10 -2.94
CA TRP A 65 3.25 3.03 -4.35
C TRP A 65 1.89 2.35 -4.53
N LEU A 66 1.61 1.30 -3.76
CA LEU A 66 0.31 0.64 -3.74
C LEU A 66 -0.80 1.59 -3.23
N GLY A 67 -0.51 2.36 -2.17
CA GLY A 67 -1.41 3.40 -1.66
C GLY A 67 -1.64 4.52 -2.66
N ALA A 68 -0.59 5.00 -3.34
CA ALA A 68 -0.72 6.00 -4.41
C ALA A 68 -1.58 5.48 -5.57
N GLY A 69 -1.35 4.25 -6.01
CA GLY A 69 -2.15 3.62 -7.05
C GLY A 69 -3.61 3.42 -6.65
N GLY A 70 -3.86 3.00 -5.41
CA GLY A 70 -5.22 2.88 -4.87
C GLY A 70 -5.96 4.23 -4.83
N LEU A 71 -5.26 5.30 -4.43
CA LEU A 71 -5.84 6.64 -4.40
C LEU A 71 -6.18 7.15 -5.81
N LEU A 72 -5.26 6.97 -6.77
CA LEU A 72 -5.48 7.30 -8.18
C LEU A 72 -6.65 6.51 -8.79
N ALA A 73 -6.78 5.22 -8.45
CA ALA A 73 -7.90 4.39 -8.88
C ALA A 73 -9.24 4.89 -8.31
N THR A 74 -9.27 5.30 -7.03
CA THR A 74 -10.48 5.90 -6.44
C THR A 74 -10.85 7.24 -7.08
N ILE A 75 -9.87 8.09 -7.40
CA ILE A 75 -10.10 9.34 -8.13
C ILE A 75 -10.62 9.05 -9.53
N GLY A 76 -10.00 8.10 -10.24
CA GLY A 76 -10.42 7.69 -11.57
C GLY A 76 -11.85 7.17 -11.60
N ALA A 77 -12.22 6.33 -10.64
CA ALA A 77 -13.59 5.82 -10.49
C ALA A 77 -14.61 6.93 -10.18
N ALA A 78 -14.24 7.89 -9.32
CA ALA A 78 -15.11 9.03 -8.99
C ALA A 78 -15.34 9.96 -10.19
N LEU A 79 -14.32 10.13 -11.04
CA LEU A 79 -14.38 10.97 -12.24
C LEU A 79 -15.08 10.30 -13.42
N ALA A 80 -15.06 8.97 -13.50
CA ALA A 80 -15.72 8.21 -14.57
C ALA A 80 -17.26 8.30 -14.54
N GLY A 81 -17.85 8.65 -13.39
CA GLY A 81 -19.29 8.83 -13.24
C GLY A 81 -19.79 10.24 -13.57
N GLN A 82 -18.95 11.12 -14.11
CA GLN A 82 -19.30 12.50 -14.47
C GLN A 82 -19.71 12.58 -15.95
N ASP A 83 -20.65 13.47 -16.28
CA ASP A 83 -21.11 13.68 -17.66
C ASP A 83 -20.14 14.53 -18.51
N ASP A 84 -19.14 15.15 -17.89
CA ASP A 84 -18.14 15.97 -18.55
C ASP A 84 -17.02 15.11 -19.18
N ALA A 85 -16.89 15.18 -20.50
CA ALA A 85 -15.89 14.43 -21.26
C ALA A 85 -14.44 14.70 -20.82
N VAL A 86 -14.13 15.90 -20.33
CA VAL A 86 -12.80 16.25 -19.82
C VAL A 86 -12.53 15.54 -18.49
N LEU A 87 -13.54 15.47 -17.61
CA LEU A 87 -13.43 14.76 -16.35
C LEU A 87 -13.31 13.25 -16.57
N VAL A 88 -14.05 12.68 -17.52
CA VAL A 88 -13.94 11.27 -17.89
C VAL A 88 -12.55 10.95 -18.42
N LEU A 89 -11.98 11.80 -19.29
CA LEU A 89 -10.61 11.63 -19.79
C LEU A 89 -9.59 11.70 -18.65
N LEU A 90 -9.74 12.67 -17.73
CA LEU A 90 -8.87 12.79 -16.56
C LEU A 90 -8.98 11.55 -15.66
N GLY A 91 -10.18 10.99 -15.51
CA GLY A 91 -10.41 9.74 -14.81
C GLY A 91 -9.69 8.56 -15.46
N ALA A 92 -9.74 8.44 -16.79
CA ALA A 92 -9.03 7.41 -17.53
C ALA A 92 -7.50 7.53 -17.35
N VAL A 93 -6.96 8.74 -17.42
CA VAL A 93 -5.54 9.01 -17.16
C VAL A 93 -5.16 8.61 -15.73
N ALA A 94 -6.00 8.95 -14.74
CA ALA A 94 -5.78 8.56 -13.35
C ALA A 94 -5.75 7.04 -13.17
N VAL A 95 -6.63 6.28 -13.86
CA VAL A 95 -6.62 4.81 -13.84
C VAL A 95 -5.34 4.25 -14.46
N VAL A 96 -4.88 4.81 -15.58
CA VAL A 96 -3.60 4.38 -16.20
C VAL A 96 -2.43 4.62 -15.24
N LEU A 97 -2.37 5.80 -14.62
CA LEU A 97 -1.33 6.10 -13.62
C LEU A 97 -1.44 5.19 -12.39
N ALA A 98 -2.66 4.84 -11.97
CA ALA A 98 -2.89 3.88 -10.89
C ALA A 98 -2.28 2.51 -11.20
N LEU A 99 -2.51 2.00 -12.41
CA LEU A 99 -1.93 0.73 -12.86
C LEU A 99 -0.41 0.77 -12.87
N VAL A 100 0.18 1.86 -13.38
CA VAL A 100 1.64 2.04 -13.36
C VAL A 100 2.16 2.06 -11.92
N ALA A 101 1.51 2.80 -11.02
CA ALA A 101 1.90 2.85 -9.60
C ALA A 101 1.80 1.48 -8.93
N TRP A 102 0.77 0.68 -9.23
CA TRP A 102 0.65 -0.69 -8.74
C TRP A 102 1.74 -1.61 -9.27
N VAL A 103 2.07 -1.54 -10.57
CA VAL A 103 3.18 -2.31 -11.14
C VAL A 103 4.48 -1.94 -10.44
N VAL A 104 4.76 -0.65 -10.25
CA VAL A 104 5.95 -0.18 -9.52
C VAL A 104 5.95 -0.67 -8.07
N GLY A 105 4.80 -0.64 -7.39
CA GLY A 105 4.66 -1.17 -6.03
C GLY A 105 4.96 -2.66 -5.95
N ILE A 106 4.33 -3.46 -6.81
CA ILE A 106 4.52 -4.93 -6.87
C ILE A 106 5.97 -5.26 -7.20
N VAL A 107 6.54 -4.64 -8.24
CA VAL A 107 7.95 -4.84 -8.60
C VAL A 107 8.87 -4.39 -7.46
N GLY A 108 8.53 -3.30 -6.77
CA GLY A 108 9.27 -2.78 -5.61
C GLY A 108 9.36 -3.75 -4.43
N ILE A 109 8.40 -4.68 -4.29
CA ILE A 109 8.47 -5.76 -3.28
C ILE A 109 9.63 -6.70 -3.59
N PHE A 110 9.81 -7.06 -4.87
CA PHE A 110 10.81 -8.04 -5.30
C PHE A 110 12.16 -7.41 -5.65
N TRP A 111 12.16 -6.16 -6.12
CA TRP A 111 13.34 -5.48 -6.64
C TRP A 111 13.24 -3.97 -6.39
N LEU A 112 14.05 -3.46 -5.46
CA LEU A 112 14.16 -2.03 -5.19
C LEU A 112 15.39 -1.46 -5.91
N PRO A 113 15.22 -0.65 -6.97
CA PRO A 113 16.33 0.04 -7.61
C PRO A 113 17.08 0.89 -6.59
N ARG A 114 18.42 0.94 -6.67
CA ARG A 114 19.25 1.75 -5.77
C ARG A 114 18.85 3.23 -5.72
N ALA A 115 18.30 3.77 -6.81
CA ALA A 115 17.81 5.14 -6.88
C ALA A 115 16.61 5.43 -5.97
N LEU A 116 15.83 4.39 -5.60
CA LEU A 116 14.64 4.48 -4.75
C LEU A 116 14.95 4.12 -3.30
N GLN A 117 16.20 3.77 -2.97
CA GLN A 117 16.57 3.52 -1.59
C GLN A 117 16.56 4.83 -0.79
N PRO A 118 15.98 4.84 0.42
CA PRO A 118 16.03 6.01 1.27
C PRO A 118 17.49 6.41 1.54
N ARG A 119 17.80 7.71 1.47
CA ARG A 119 19.16 8.23 1.73
C ARG A 119 19.72 7.76 3.08
N TRP A 120 18.85 7.69 4.10
CA TRP A 120 19.23 7.22 5.43
C TRP A 120 19.68 5.75 5.46
N PHE A 121 19.17 4.90 4.55
CA PHE A 121 19.53 3.49 4.46
C PHE A 121 20.88 3.33 3.77
N VAL A 122 21.12 4.09 2.70
CA VAL A 122 22.42 4.15 2.02
C VAL A 122 23.51 4.60 3.00
N GLU A 123 23.23 5.65 3.79
CA GLU A 123 24.14 6.14 4.83
C GLU A 123 24.43 5.11 5.93
N GLN A 124 23.47 4.27 6.32
CA GLN A 124 23.71 3.20 7.32
C GLN A 124 24.58 2.08 6.75
N VAL A 125 24.36 1.69 5.50
CA VAL A 125 25.17 0.67 4.82
C VAL A 125 26.61 1.15 4.62
N GLU A 126 26.80 2.44 4.28
CA GLU A 126 28.13 3.04 4.16
C GLU A 126 28.83 3.23 5.51
N ARG A 127 28.10 3.59 6.58
CA ARG A 127 28.70 3.80 7.90
C ARG A 127 29.12 2.52 8.61
N ASP A 128 28.47 1.38 8.36
CA ASP A 128 28.79 0.14 9.09
C ASP A 128 28.71 -1.13 8.21
N PRO A 129 29.62 -1.29 7.22
CA PRO A 129 29.68 -2.50 6.39
C PRO A 129 30.05 -3.76 7.20
N ALA A 130 30.63 -3.60 8.40
CA ALA A 130 31.11 -4.69 9.24
C ALA A 130 29.98 -5.41 10.00
N ARG A 131 28.94 -4.69 10.47
CA ARG A 131 27.75 -5.32 11.09
C ARG A 131 26.99 -6.26 10.15
N MET A 132 26.91 -5.92 8.87
CA MET A 132 26.22 -6.74 7.86
C MET A 132 27.00 -8.01 7.46
N ARG A 133 28.34 -7.98 7.51
CA ARG A 133 29.19 -9.17 7.28
C ARG A 133 29.40 -10.04 8.53
N GLY A 134 29.34 -9.45 9.72
CA GLY A 134 29.67 -10.10 10.99
C GLY A 134 28.68 -11.16 11.47
N GLY A 135 27.40 -11.08 11.09
CA GLY A 135 26.37 -12.05 11.49
C GLY A 135 26.59 -13.47 10.96
N ARG A 136 27.35 -13.63 9.86
CA ARG A 136 27.59 -14.94 9.23
C ARG A 136 28.83 -15.67 9.77
N MET A 137 29.69 -15.01 10.54
CA MET A 137 30.94 -15.59 11.07
C MET A 137 30.86 -16.00 12.54
N ARG A 138 29.86 -15.54 13.29
CA ARG A 138 29.77 -15.82 14.74
C ARG A 138 29.28 -17.24 15.06
N GLY A 139 28.61 -17.92 14.14
CA GLY A 139 28.18 -19.33 14.31
C GLY A 139 29.26 -20.39 14.03
N ARG A 140 30.46 -20.02 13.57
CA ARG A 140 31.51 -21.00 13.21
C ARG A 140 32.61 -21.15 14.27
N LYS A 141 32.56 -20.38 15.36
CA LYS A 141 33.61 -20.39 16.40
C LYS A 141 33.22 -21.10 17.70
N GLU A 142 31.99 -21.59 17.83
CA GLU A 142 31.55 -22.37 19.01
C GLU A 142 31.56 -23.90 18.79
N GLN A 143 32.18 -24.40 17.72
CA GLN A 143 32.30 -25.84 17.45
C GLN A 143 33.75 -26.36 17.37
N ARG A 144 34.69 -25.73 18.07
CA ARG A 144 36.05 -26.28 18.24
C ARG A 144 36.50 -26.23 19.68
#